data_AF-A0A2G2CJS2-F1
#
_entry.id   AF-A0A2G2CJS2-F1
#
_cell.length_a   1.000
_cell.length_b   1.000
_cell.length_c   1.000
_cell.angle_alpha   90.00
_cell.angle_beta   90.00
_cell.angle_gamma   90.00
#
_symmetry.space_group_name_H-M   'P 1'
#
loop_
_entity.id
_entity.type
_entity.pdbx_description
1 polymer ?
#
loop_
_entity_poly.entity_id
_entity_poly.type
_entity_poly.pdbx_seq_one_letter_code
_entity_poly.pdbx_strand_id
1 'polypeptide(L)'
;MRFKKIRGHSRIQQNIQSWVNESADLDIKRLKEFNYQYIRVDLLPWLNQPIIKRSYKEPNKLTKQLILNGIEAIYDSWKYQLEKLDQPYYLKIWLNEPRISKSEVVCGINGKIEEFENSFYKINSEENKSNLINQMNSDFKWECAVDEDFIFESNVSSSENYFYKKEFFSDRRLIKKAKKKGFRNEIVKKSNGEEDILYFIPKGKIWIGEKQNHKPTIKIIREFVV
;
A
#
# COMPACT_ATOMS: atom_id res chain seq x y z
N MET A 1 1.53 24.97 -1.38
CA MET A 1 0.57 24.34 -0.45
C MET A 1 1.14 24.49 0.96
N ARG A 2 0.41 25.03 1.94
CA ARG A 2 0.93 25.27 3.30
C ARG A 2 0.55 24.09 4.20
N PHE A 3 1.53 23.31 4.63
CA PHE A 3 1.31 22.15 5.52
C PHE A 3 1.07 22.62 6.96
N LYS A 4 0.24 21.88 7.71
CA LYS A 4 0.15 22.07 9.16
C LYS A 4 1.46 21.66 9.82
N LYS A 5 1.91 22.45 10.81
CA LYS A 5 3.00 22.05 11.71
C LYS A 5 2.52 20.87 12.55
N ILE A 6 3.29 19.78 12.54
CA ILE A 6 3.09 18.65 13.45
C ILE A 6 3.56 19.07 14.84
N ARG A 7 2.77 18.74 15.87
CA ARG A 7 3.10 18.95 17.28
C ARG A 7 3.05 17.60 18.00
N GLY A 8 3.75 17.48 19.13
CA GLY A 8 3.73 16.26 19.95
C GLY A 8 4.46 15.08 19.30
N HIS A 9 5.67 15.30 18.75
CA HIS A 9 6.45 14.25 18.10
C HIS A 9 6.69 13.02 18.99
N SER A 10 6.96 13.21 20.30
CA SER A 10 7.13 12.08 21.22
C SER A 10 5.88 11.19 21.32
N ARG A 11 4.68 11.78 21.35
CA ARG A 11 3.43 11.03 21.37
C ARG A 11 3.21 10.28 20.07
N ILE A 12 3.54 10.89 18.93
CA ILE A 12 3.47 10.23 17.62
C ILE A 12 4.40 9.01 17.58
N GLN A 13 5.60 9.13 18.15
CA GLN A 13 6.56 8.02 18.19
C GLN A 13 6.08 6.88 19.09
N GLN A 14 5.49 7.19 20.25
CA GLN A 14 4.85 6.18 21.09
C GLN A 14 3.69 5.48 20.38
N ASN A 15 2.84 6.25 19.67
CA ASN A 15 1.74 5.69 18.88
C ASN A 15 2.24 4.75 17.76
N ILE A 16 3.39 5.04 17.15
CA ILE A 16 4.00 4.13 16.17
C ILE A 16 4.33 2.79 16.84
N GLN A 17 4.92 2.82 18.03
CA GLN A 17 5.25 1.58 18.74
C GLN A 17 4.00 0.79 19.13
N SER A 18 2.96 1.46 19.64
CA SER A 18 1.67 0.82 19.92
C SER A 18 1.07 0.18 18.68
N TRP A 19 1.04 0.91 17.56
CA TRP A 19 0.56 0.39 16.28
C TRP A 19 1.34 -0.85 15.82
N VAL A 20 2.68 -0.87 15.94
CA VAL A 20 3.48 -2.05 15.62
C VAL A 20 3.12 -3.23 16.51
N ASN A 21 3.04 -3.01 17.82
CA ASN A 21 2.74 -4.08 18.79
C ASN A 21 1.34 -4.67 18.56
N GLU A 22 0.35 -3.81 18.28
CA GLU A 22 -1.04 -4.21 18.00
C GLU A 22 -1.19 -4.92 16.65
N SER A 23 -0.30 -4.64 15.70
CA SER A 23 -0.37 -5.18 14.33
C SER A 23 0.55 -6.38 14.10
N ALA A 24 1.46 -6.67 15.02
CA ALA A 24 2.45 -7.74 14.87
C ALA A 24 1.78 -9.12 14.87
N ASP A 25 0.64 -9.28 15.54
CA ASP A 25 -0.09 -10.55 15.57
C ASP A 25 -1.01 -10.68 14.35
N LEU A 26 -0.83 -11.76 13.58
CA LEU A 26 -1.65 -12.03 12.41
C LEU A 26 -2.93 -12.75 12.84
N ASP A 27 -4.09 -12.21 12.48
CA ASP A 27 -5.37 -12.83 12.83
C ASP A 27 -5.63 -14.02 11.89
N ILE A 28 -5.10 -15.18 12.27
CA ILE A 28 -5.20 -16.42 11.48
C ILE A 28 -6.66 -16.81 11.22
N LYS A 29 -7.58 -16.52 12.16
CA LYS A 29 -9.00 -16.82 11.99
C LYS A 29 -9.57 -15.98 10.85
N ARG A 30 -9.32 -14.67 10.88
CA ARG A 30 -9.74 -13.75 9.83
C ARG A 30 -9.07 -14.07 8.48
N LEU A 31 -7.78 -14.40 8.49
CA LEU A 31 -7.07 -14.81 7.28
C LEU A 31 -7.72 -16.03 6.62
N LYS A 32 -8.12 -17.04 7.40
CA LYS A 32 -8.79 -18.23 6.87
C LYS A 32 -10.21 -17.95 6.37
N GLU A 33 -10.91 -17.01 7.00
CA GLU A 33 -12.27 -16.63 6.60
C GLU A 33 -12.29 -15.82 5.30
N PHE A 34 -11.40 -14.83 5.16
CA PHE A 34 -11.42 -13.90 4.03
C PHE A 34 -10.35 -14.18 2.97
N ASN A 35 -9.41 -15.08 3.25
CA ASN A 35 -8.22 -15.38 2.46
C ASN A 35 -7.18 -14.25 2.36
N TYR A 36 -7.35 -13.13 3.07
CA TYR A 36 -6.36 -12.05 3.11
C TYR A 36 -6.42 -11.26 4.41
N GLN A 37 -5.32 -10.57 4.69
CA GLN A 37 -5.26 -9.54 5.71
C GLN A 37 -4.25 -8.47 5.28
N TYR A 38 -4.50 -7.22 5.67
CA TYR A 38 -3.53 -6.15 5.51
C TYR A 38 -3.54 -5.24 6.75
N ILE A 39 -2.42 -4.56 6.96
CA ILE A 39 -2.36 -3.43 7.88
C ILE A 39 -1.78 -2.23 7.16
N ARG A 40 -2.46 -1.08 7.31
CA ARG A 40 -2.01 0.21 6.80
C ARG A 40 -1.31 1.00 7.90
N VAL A 41 -0.44 1.94 7.50
CA VAL A 41 0.09 2.98 8.38
C VAL A 41 -1.03 3.95 8.83
N ASP A 42 -1.92 3.49 9.69
CA ASP A 42 -3.11 4.21 10.19
C ASP A 42 -2.79 5.10 11.40
N LEU A 43 -1.76 5.92 11.27
CA LEU A 43 -1.25 6.76 12.34
C LEU A 43 -1.78 8.19 12.25
N LEU A 44 -2.30 8.73 13.36
CA LEU A 44 -2.55 10.16 13.47
C LEU A 44 -1.19 10.92 13.45
N PRO A 45 -1.10 12.04 12.70
CA PRO A 45 -2.19 12.78 12.08
C PRO A 45 -2.37 12.47 10.57
N TRP A 46 -1.78 11.39 10.06
CA TRP A 46 -1.84 10.99 8.66
C TRP A 46 -3.06 10.14 8.30
N LEU A 47 -3.69 9.54 9.30
CA LEU A 47 -4.98 8.88 9.16
C LEU A 47 -6.03 9.83 8.55
N ASN A 48 -6.72 9.37 7.51
CA ASN A 48 -7.87 10.02 6.88
C ASN A 48 -7.69 11.52 6.58
N GLN A 49 -6.49 11.93 6.11
CA GLN A 49 -6.25 13.34 5.83
C GLN A 49 -7.18 13.88 4.73
N PRO A 50 -7.96 14.95 5.01
CA PRO A 50 -8.80 15.57 4.00
C PRO A 50 -7.93 16.31 2.97
N ILE A 51 -8.35 16.26 1.70
CA ILE A 51 -7.71 16.92 0.55
C ILE A 51 -7.69 18.46 0.74
N ILE A 52 -8.58 18.99 1.58
CA ILE A 52 -8.86 20.42 1.68
C ILE A 52 -7.92 21.12 2.69
N LYS A 53 -6.79 21.62 2.18
CA LYS A 53 -6.03 22.78 2.71
C LYS A 53 -5.25 22.63 4.03
N ARG A 54 -5.35 21.54 4.77
CA ARG A 54 -4.55 21.36 6.00
C ARG A 54 -4.07 19.93 6.20
N SER A 55 -3.55 19.32 5.13
CA SER A 55 -2.77 18.09 5.24
C SER A 55 -1.51 18.35 6.06
N TYR A 56 -1.07 17.31 6.75
CA TYR A 56 0.27 17.31 7.33
C TYR A 56 1.24 16.86 6.26
N LYS A 57 2.48 17.33 6.36
CA LYS A 57 3.55 16.80 5.51
C LYS A 57 3.71 15.32 5.83
N GLU A 58 3.99 14.50 4.82
CA GLU A 58 4.36 13.09 5.00
C GLU A 58 5.45 12.92 6.06
N PRO A 59 5.45 11.78 6.79
CA PRO A 59 6.47 11.47 7.77
C PRO A 59 7.88 11.69 7.19
N ASN A 60 8.78 12.27 7.99
CA ASN A 60 10.16 12.51 7.58
C ASN A 60 11.12 12.29 8.74
N LYS A 61 12.42 12.20 8.41
CA LYS A 61 13.52 11.98 9.37
C LYS A 61 13.23 10.78 10.29
N LEU A 62 13.37 10.96 11.60
CA LEU A 62 13.17 9.94 12.61
C LEU A 62 11.78 9.31 12.56
N THR A 63 10.72 10.10 12.35
CA THR A 63 9.35 9.53 12.30
C THR A 63 9.15 8.64 11.08
N LYS A 64 9.77 8.98 9.94
CA LYS A 64 9.80 8.09 8.78
C LYS A 64 10.53 6.79 9.11
N GLN A 65 11.72 6.87 9.70
CA GLN A 65 12.51 5.69 10.05
C GLN A 65 11.76 4.75 10.99
N LEU A 66 11.08 5.29 12.02
CA LEU A 66 10.28 4.48 12.94
C LEU A 66 9.11 3.77 12.24
N ILE A 67 8.46 4.43 11.27
CA ILE A 67 7.41 3.80 10.47
C ILE A 67 7.98 2.67 9.61
N LEU A 68 9.09 2.92 8.90
CA LEU A 68 9.73 1.91 8.05
C LEU A 68 10.14 0.68 8.87
N ASN A 69 10.83 0.88 10.00
CA ASN A 69 11.21 -0.21 10.90
C ASN A 69 9.97 -0.95 11.45
N GLY A 70 8.88 -0.23 11.72
CA GLY A 70 7.63 -0.82 12.17
C GLY A 70 6.97 -1.72 11.12
N ILE A 71 6.94 -1.26 9.86
CA ILE A 71 6.45 -2.06 8.72
C ILE A 71 7.28 -3.35 8.57
N GLU A 72 8.61 -3.25 8.67
CA GLU A 72 9.49 -4.44 8.64
C GLU A 72 9.23 -5.40 9.79
N ALA A 73 9.08 -4.89 11.01
CA ALA A 73 8.81 -5.72 12.18
C ALA A 73 7.48 -6.47 12.06
N ILE A 74 6.44 -5.81 11.55
CA ILE A 74 5.15 -6.46 11.28
C ILE A 74 5.31 -7.52 10.18
N TYR A 75 5.99 -7.19 9.08
CA TYR A 75 6.26 -8.13 8.00
C TYR A 75 6.95 -9.39 8.52
N ASP A 76 8.02 -9.24 9.31
CA ASP A 76 8.79 -10.37 9.84
C ASP A 76 7.97 -11.22 10.81
N SER A 77 7.17 -10.59 11.66
CA SER A 77 6.24 -11.30 12.54
C SER A 77 5.21 -12.10 11.74
N TRP A 78 4.56 -11.48 10.75
CA TRP A 78 3.57 -12.15 9.91
C TRP A 78 4.18 -13.28 9.10
N LYS A 79 5.38 -13.09 8.57
CA LYS A 79 6.13 -14.13 7.85
C LYS A 79 6.32 -15.36 8.72
N TYR A 80 6.81 -15.18 9.93
CA TYR A 80 7.00 -16.28 10.88
C TYR A 80 5.69 -17.02 11.20
N GLN A 81 4.58 -16.31 11.31
CA GLN A 81 3.27 -16.92 11.55
C GLN A 81 2.72 -17.66 10.31
N LEU A 82 2.88 -17.08 9.12
CA LEU A 82 2.46 -17.68 7.85
C LEU A 82 3.25 -18.94 7.50
N GLU A 83 4.55 -18.96 7.79
CA GLU A 83 5.40 -20.15 7.60
C GLU A 83 4.91 -21.36 8.41
N LYS A 84 4.23 -21.14 9.54
CA LYS A 84 3.62 -22.21 10.35
C LYS A 84 2.32 -22.78 9.79
N LEU A 85 1.71 -22.10 8.81
CA LEU A 85 0.47 -22.58 8.18
C LEU A 85 0.72 -23.68 7.15
N ASP A 86 1.97 -23.90 6.75
CA ASP A 86 2.40 -24.92 5.78
C ASP A 86 1.59 -24.90 4.47
N GLN A 87 1.31 -23.69 3.98
CA GLN A 87 0.59 -23.47 2.72
C GLN A 87 1.18 -22.28 1.95
N PRO A 88 0.98 -22.22 0.62
CA PRO A 88 1.37 -21.05 -0.16
C PRO A 88 0.69 -19.77 0.34
N TYR A 89 1.46 -18.69 0.38
CA TYR A 89 0.97 -17.38 0.75
C TYR A 89 1.66 -16.29 -0.07
N TYR A 90 0.94 -15.18 -0.26
CA TYR A 90 1.48 -13.88 -0.64
C TYR A 90 1.79 -13.12 0.65
N LEU A 91 2.99 -12.55 0.77
CA LEU A 91 3.32 -11.59 1.81
C LEU A 91 4.28 -10.55 1.25
N LYS A 92 3.79 -9.32 1.06
CA LYS A 92 4.58 -8.20 0.54
C LYS A 92 4.33 -6.92 1.33
N ILE A 93 5.33 -6.05 1.32
CA ILE A 93 5.18 -4.65 1.72
C ILE A 93 4.80 -3.85 0.49
N TRP A 94 3.74 -3.06 0.58
CA TRP A 94 3.36 -2.06 -0.41
C TRP A 94 3.79 -0.70 0.12
N LEU A 95 4.93 -0.19 -0.36
CA LEU A 95 5.56 1.02 0.16
C LEU A 95 5.37 2.20 -0.80
N ASN A 96 4.50 3.15 -0.46
CA ASN A 96 4.14 4.26 -1.34
C ASN A 96 5.12 5.44 -1.21
N GLU A 97 5.64 5.91 -2.34
CA GLU A 97 6.56 7.04 -2.44
C GLU A 97 5.96 8.16 -3.30
N PRO A 98 5.75 9.38 -2.76
CA PRO A 98 6.19 9.87 -1.45
C PRO A 98 5.22 9.60 -0.29
N ARG A 99 4.09 8.93 -0.53
CA ARG A 99 2.95 8.80 0.38
C ARG A 99 3.14 7.71 1.45
N ILE A 100 4.20 7.77 2.25
CA ILE A 100 4.57 6.70 3.19
C ILE A 100 3.41 6.33 4.14
N SER A 101 2.55 7.29 4.51
CA SER A 101 1.38 6.99 5.35
C SER A 101 0.28 6.16 4.66
N LYS A 102 0.42 5.87 3.37
CA LYS A 102 -0.47 4.97 2.61
C LYS A 102 0.11 3.57 2.45
N SER A 103 1.31 3.33 2.97
CA SER A 103 1.98 2.03 2.86
C SER A 103 1.27 0.97 3.69
N GLU A 104 1.44 -0.28 3.28
CA GLU A 104 0.73 -1.43 3.84
C GLU A 104 1.64 -2.66 3.92
N VAL A 105 1.39 -3.53 4.90
CA VAL A 105 1.84 -4.94 4.86
C VAL A 105 0.63 -5.76 4.47
N VAL A 106 0.76 -6.56 3.41
CA VAL A 106 -0.37 -7.29 2.82
C VAL A 106 -0.03 -8.76 2.73
N CYS A 107 -0.94 -9.61 3.22
CA CYS A 107 -0.88 -11.04 3.03
C CYS A 107 -2.15 -11.61 2.41
N GLY A 108 -1.98 -12.68 1.64
CA GLY A 108 -3.07 -13.39 0.98
C GLY A 108 -2.78 -14.87 0.89
N ILE A 109 -3.81 -15.70 0.91
CA ILE A 109 -3.76 -17.14 0.70
C ILE A 109 -4.77 -17.51 -0.39
N ASN A 110 -4.68 -18.74 -0.93
CA ASN A 110 -5.61 -19.23 -1.95
C ASN A 110 -5.73 -18.24 -3.14
N GLY A 111 -6.95 -17.98 -3.62
CA GLY A 111 -7.19 -17.08 -4.78
C GLY A 111 -6.68 -15.65 -4.59
N LYS A 112 -6.46 -15.19 -3.36
CA LYS A 112 -5.93 -13.83 -3.10
C LYS A 112 -4.48 -13.66 -3.50
N ILE A 113 -3.73 -14.77 -3.64
CA ILE A 113 -2.34 -14.72 -4.12
C ILE A 113 -2.29 -14.14 -5.53
N GLU A 114 -3.09 -14.69 -6.45
CA GLU A 114 -3.12 -14.24 -7.84
C GLU A 114 -3.70 -12.82 -7.98
N GLU A 115 -4.74 -12.49 -7.20
CA GLU A 115 -5.29 -11.13 -7.18
C GLU A 115 -4.24 -10.08 -6.74
N PHE A 116 -3.44 -10.37 -5.72
CA PHE A 116 -2.43 -9.44 -5.22
C PHE A 116 -1.19 -9.33 -6.12
N GLU A 117 -0.78 -10.41 -6.79
CA GLU A 117 0.31 -10.34 -7.79
C GLU A 117 -0.03 -9.43 -8.97
N ASN A 118 -1.33 -9.26 -9.26
CA ASN A 118 -1.84 -8.46 -10.38
C ASN A 118 -2.45 -7.11 -9.94
N SER A 119 -2.29 -6.70 -8.68
CA SER A 119 -2.96 -5.50 -8.14
C SER A 119 -2.43 -4.16 -8.67
N PHE A 120 -1.24 -4.13 -9.27
CA PHE A 120 -0.62 -2.88 -9.69
C PHE A 120 -0.09 -2.91 -11.13
N TYR A 121 -0.11 -1.73 -11.75
CA TYR A 121 0.53 -1.52 -13.04
C TYR A 121 2.06 -1.43 -12.88
N LYS A 122 2.74 -2.56 -13.05
CA LYS A 122 4.20 -2.68 -12.91
C LYS A 122 4.93 -1.84 -13.96
N ILE A 123 6.01 -1.20 -13.55
CA ILE A 123 6.90 -0.40 -14.41
C ILE A 123 8.33 -0.89 -14.24
N ASN A 124 9.14 -0.81 -15.32
CA ASN A 124 10.52 -1.28 -15.27
C ASN A 124 11.32 -0.49 -14.22
N SER A 125 12.01 -1.19 -13.33
CA SER A 125 12.69 -0.63 -12.15
C SER A 125 14.09 -0.08 -12.45
N GLU A 126 14.64 -0.43 -13.62
CA GLU A 126 16.04 -0.16 -14.02
C GLU A 126 16.44 1.33 -14.01
N GLU A 127 15.48 2.25 -14.04
CA GLU A 127 15.76 3.70 -14.05
C GLU A 127 15.61 4.40 -12.68
N ASN A 128 15.23 3.68 -11.61
CA ASN A 128 14.65 4.34 -10.44
C ASN A 128 15.42 4.11 -9.14
N LYS A 129 16.40 4.99 -8.86
CA LYS A 129 17.01 5.14 -7.52
C LYS A 129 15.95 5.67 -6.54
N SER A 130 15.51 4.86 -5.58
CA SER A 130 14.69 5.34 -4.46
C SER A 130 15.51 5.38 -3.17
N ASN A 131 15.57 6.55 -2.56
CA ASN A 131 16.15 6.70 -1.22
C ASN A 131 15.28 6.02 -0.16
N LEU A 132 14.00 5.71 -0.47
CA LEU A 132 13.07 5.13 0.47
C LEU A 132 13.38 3.66 0.71
N ILE A 133 13.44 2.85 -0.36
CA ILE A 133 13.76 1.41 -0.27
C ILE A 133 15.19 1.16 0.23
N ASN A 134 16.14 2.06 -0.06
CA ASN A 134 17.52 1.96 0.43
C ASN A 134 17.65 2.12 1.96
N GLN A 135 16.60 2.59 2.64
CA GLN A 135 16.55 2.63 4.11
C GLN A 135 15.97 1.36 4.73
N MET A 136 15.43 0.46 3.90
CA MET A 136 14.87 -0.82 4.33
C MET A 136 15.98 -1.87 4.37
N ASN A 137 15.72 -2.99 5.03
CA ASN A 137 16.60 -4.14 5.08
C ASN A 137 16.94 -4.64 3.65
N SER A 138 18.22 -4.94 3.41
CA SER A 138 18.74 -5.40 2.11
C SER A 138 18.18 -6.75 1.64
N ASP A 139 17.57 -7.52 2.53
CA ASP A 139 16.95 -8.82 2.20
C ASP A 139 15.69 -8.67 1.34
N PHE A 140 15.11 -7.47 1.29
CA PHE A 140 13.95 -7.17 0.46
C PHE A 140 14.36 -7.03 -1.02
N LYS A 141 13.65 -7.76 -1.87
CA LYS A 141 13.60 -7.51 -3.30
C LYS A 141 12.38 -6.67 -3.62
N TRP A 142 12.60 -5.64 -4.42
CA TRP A 142 11.60 -4.63 -4.72
C TRP A 142 11.23 -4.63 -6.19
N GLU A 143 9.93 -4.72 -6.45
CA GLU A 143 9.35 -4.37 -7.75
C GLU A 143 8.80 -2.93 -7.69
N CYS A 144 8.72 -2.27 -8.83
CA CYS A 144 8.18 -0.92 -8.93
C CYS A 144 6.87 -0.93 -9.71
N ALA A 145 5.88 -0.19 -9.22
CA ALA A 145 4.62 0.04 -9.92
C ALA A 145 4.14 1.49 -9.73
N VAL A 146 3.08 1.87 -10.44
CA VAL A 146 2.47 3.19 -10.32
C VAL A 146 1.55 3.23 -9.11
N ASP A 147 1.73 4.23 -8.26
CA ASP A 147 0.81 4.55 -7.17
C ASP A 147 -0.33 5.42 -7.72
N GLU A 148 -1.55 4.89 -7.78
CA GLU A 148 -2.71 5.53 -8.41
C GLU A 148 -3.88 5.68 -7.44
N ASP A 149 -4.59 6.80 -7.50
CA ASP A 149 -5.95 6.91 -6.94
C ASP A 149 -6.97 6.73 -8.08
N PHE A 150 -8.21 6.41 -7.75
CA PHE A 150 -9.28 6.20 -8.75
C PHE A 150 -10.40 7.21 -8.58
N ILE A 151 -10.94 7.71 -9.69
CA ILE A 151 -12.08 8.63 -9.70
C ILE A 151 -13.03 8.21 -10.83
N PHE A 152 -14.29 7.93 -10.48
CA PHE A 152 -15.36 7.72 -11.46
C PHE A 152 -15.75 9.04 -12.10
N GLU A 153 -16.02 9.02 -13.41
CA GLU A 153 -16.51 10.20 -14.12
C GLU A 153 -17.85 10.69 -13.55
N SER A 154 -18.73 9.76 -13.20
CA SER A 154 -20.02 10.09 -12.61
C SER A 154 -19.93 10.79 -11.25
N ASN A 155 -18.85 10.64 -10.49
CA ASN A 155 -18.69 11.31 -9.20
C ASN A 155 -18.78 12.83 -9.37
N VAL A 156 -18.20 13.38 -10.46
CA VAL A 156 -18.16 14.82 -10.73
C VAL A 156 -19.29 15.32 -11.63
N SER A 157 -20.36 14.53 -11.79
CA SER A 157 -21.54 14.92 -12.57
C SER A 157 -22.38 15.99 -11.86
N SER A 158 -22.54 15.88 -10.54
CA SER A 158 -23.27 16.84 -9.70
C SER A 158 -22.47 17.23 -8.46
N SER A 159 -22.56 18.49 -8.07
CA SER A 159 -21.97 18.96 -6.81
C SER A 159 -22.70 18.43 -5.57
N GLU A 160 -23.91 17.91 -5.74
CA GLU A 160 -24.72 17.31 -4.66
C GLU A 160 -24.12 16.00 -4.13
N ASN A 161 -23.31 15.32 -4.95
CA ASN A 161 -22.57 14.12 -4.55
C ASN A 161 -21.45 14.41 -3.54
N TYR A 162 -21.21 15.69 -3.19
CA TYR A 162 -20.14 16.12 -2.32
C TYR A 162 -20.65 16.91 -1.13
N PHE A 163 -20.17 16.56 0.06
CA PHE A 163 -20.41 17.35 1.27
C PHE A 163 -19.79 18.76 1.16
N TYR A 164 -18.63 18.88 0.50
CA TYR A 164 -17.95 20.16 0.28
C TYR A 164 -17.83 20.48 -1.22
N LYS A 165 -18.45 21.59 -1.66
CA LYS A 165 -18.36 22.09 -3.06
C LYS A 165 -16.93 22.18 -3.60
N LYS A 166 -15.94 22.42 -2.73
CA LYS A 166 -14.54 22.51 -3.15
C LYS A 166 -13.94 21.17 -3.58
N GLU A 167 -14.39 20.05 -3.01
CA GLU A 167 -13.96 18.70 -3.42
C GLU A 167 -14.46 18.41 -4.82
N PHE A 168 -15.74 18.68 -5.08
CA PHE A 168 -16.32 18.63 -6.43
C PHE A 168 -15.46 19.39 -7.46
N PHE A 169 -15.09 20.64 -7.18
CA PHE A 169 -14.24 21.42 -8.10
C PHE A 169 -12.82 20.87 -8.23
N SER A 170 -12.27 20.23 -7.19
CA SER A 170 -10.96 19.59 -7.22
C SER A 170 -10.98 18.37 -8.13
N ASP A 171 -11.94 17.47 -7.93
CA ASP A 171 -12.04 16.22 -8.69
C ASP A 171 -12.39 16.50 -10.14
N ARG A 172 -13.27 17.48 -10.40
CA ARG A 172 -13.57 17.91 -11.77
C ARG A 172 -12.33 18.43 -12.50
N ARG A 173 -11.40 19.10 -11.79
CA ARG A 173 -10.11 19.52 -12.38
C ARG A 173 -9.19 18.32 -12.62
N LEU A 174 -9.20 17.32 -11.73
CA LEU A 174 -8.42 16.09 -11.90
C LEU A 174 -8.89 15.31 -13.13
N ILE A 175 -10.19 15.12 -13.33
CA ILE A 175 -10.73 14.43 -14.51
C ILE A 175 -10.40 15.19 -15.80
N LYS A 176 -10.57 16.52 -15.82
CA LYS A 176 -10.14 17.33 -16.99
C LYS A 176 -8.66 17.16 -17.29
N LYS A 177 -7.81 17.10 -16.26
CA LYS A 177 -6.38 16.85 -16.42
C LYS A 177 -6.10 15.43 -16.92
N ALA A 178 -6.81 14.43 -16.40
CA ALA A 178 -6.68 13.04 -16.80
C ALA A 178 -6.99 12.86 -18.29
N LYS A 179 -8.12 13.41 -18.76
CA LYS A 179 -8.48 13.45 -20.19
C LYS A 179 -7.42 14.13 -21.03
N LYS A 180 -6.99 15.34 -20.64
CA LYS A 180 -5.99 16.12 -21.40
C LYS A 180 -4.63 15.41 -21.50
N LYS A 181 -4.22 14.70 -20.44
CA LYS A 181 -2.92 14.02 -20.37
C LYS A 181 -2.96 12.57 -20.84
N GLY A 182 -4.12 12.04 -21.23
CA GLY A 182 -4.28 10.64 -21.64
C GLY A 182 -3.94 9.67 -20.51
N PHE A 183 -4.38 9.95 -19.28
CA PHE A 183 -4.21 8.99 -18.19
C PHE A 183 -5.01 7.71 -18.46
N ARG A 184 -4.52 6.58 -17.92
CA ARG A 184 -5.20 5.29 -17.99
C ARG A 184 -6.63 5.44 -17.49
N ASN A 185 -7.55 4.78 -18.17
CA ASN A 185 -8.96 4.73 -17.81
C ASN A 185 -9.55 3.38 -18.24
N GLU A 186 -10.62 2.98 -17.58
CA GLU A 186 -11.37 1.76 -17.87
C GLU A 186 -12.86 2.08 -17.92
N ILE A 187 -13.57 1.44 -18.85
CA ILE A 187 -15.03 1.48 -18.89
C ILE A 187 -15.54 0.36 -17.98
N VAL A 188 -16.37 0.72 -17.01
CA VAL A 188 -16.91 -0.20 -16.01
C VAL A 188 -18.43 -0.20 -16.06
N LYS A 189 -19.05 -1.37 -15.87
CA LYS A 189 -20.50 -1.49 -15.75
C LYS A 189 -20.93 -1.32 -14.31
N LYS A 190 -21.85 -0.39 -14.07
CA LYS A 190 -22.51 -0.19 -12.78
C LYS A 190 -23.56 -1.27 -12.53
N SER A 191 -24.01 -1.38 -11.29
CA SER A 191 -25.05 -2.33 -10.87
C SER A 191 -26.39 -2.13 -11.60
N ASN A 192 -26.67 -0.91 -12.07
CA ASN A 192 -27.88 -0.58 -12.85
C ASN A 192 -27.71 -0.86 -14.36
N GLY A 193 -26.58 -1.44 -14.79
CA GLY A 193 -26.29 -1.75 -16.19
C GLY A 193 -25.71 -0.59 -17.01
N GLU A 194 -25.66 0.62 -16.44
CA GLU A 194 -25.03 1.78 -17.10
C GLU A 194 -23.51 1.68 -17.10
N GLU A 195 -22.88 2.28 -18.11
CA GLU A 195 -21.43 2.39 -18.19
C GLU A 195 -20.93 3.65 -17.44
N ASP A 196 -19.77 3.53 -16.82
CA ASP A 196 -19.00 4.64 -16.25
C ASP A 196 -17.55 4.56 -16.72
N ILE A 197 -16.81 5.66 -16.56
CA ILE A 197 -15.38 5.70 -16.84
C ILE A 197 -14.63 5.87 -15.52
N LEU A 198 -13.78 4.90 -15.20
CA LEU A 198 -12.87 4.95 -14.05
C LEU A 198 -11.52 5.52 -14.52
N TYR A 199 -11.14 6.69 -14.02
CA TYR A 199 -9.82 7.27 -14.28
C TYR A 199 -8.81 6.90 -13.19
N PHE A 200 -7.62 6.50 -13.62
CA PHE A 200 -6.49 6.20 -12.77
C PHE A 200 -5.60 7.44 -12.70
N ILE A 201 -5.42 7.99 -11.50
CA ILE A 201 -4.75 9.27 -11.25
C ILE A 201 -3.40 9.00 -10.57
N PRO A 202 -2.27 9.13 -11.28
CA PRO A 202 -0.95 8.90 -10.69
C PRO A 202 -0.65 9.86 -9.55
N LYS A 203 -0.19 9.31 -8.42
CA LYS A 203 0.19 10.01 -7.19
C LYS A 203 1.63 9.79 -6.78
N GLY A 204 2.30 8.81 -7.35
CA GLY A 204 3.69 8.50 -7.05
C GLY A 204 4.11 7.15 -7.60
N LYS A 205 5.02 6.50 -6.87
CA LYS A 205 5.42 5.11 -7.09
C LYS A 205 5.00 4.27 -5.90
N ILE A 206 4.76 2.99 -6.15
CA ILE A 206 4.63 2.00 -5.09
C ILE A 206 5.74 0.96 -5.29
N TRP A 207 6.46 0.69 -4.21
CA TRP A 207 7.48 -0.34 -4.15
C TRP A 207 6.90 -1.58 -3.50
N ILE A 208 6.92 -2.70 -4.20
CA ILE A 208 6.34 -3.96 -3.77
C ILE A 208 7.49 -4.86 -3.32
N GLY A 209 7.63 -5.02 -2.01
CA GLY A 209 8.78 -5.65 -1.38
C GLY A 209 8.49 -7.02 -0.80
N GLU A 210 9.35 -7.98 -1.09
CA GLU A 210 9.32 -9.30 -0.46
C GLU A 210 10.72 -9.70 0.01
N LYS A 211 10.83 -10.33 1.18
CA LYS A 211 12.10 -10.96 1.58
C LYS A 211 12.25 -12.28 0.85
N GLN A 212 13.42 -12.51 0.26
CA GLN A 212 13.71 -13.85 -0.24
C GLN A 212 13.72 -14.85 0.91
N ASN A 213 12.99 -15.96 0.76
CA ASN A 213 13.25 -17.12 1.61
C ASN A 213 14.64 -17.64 1.27
N HIS A 214 15.55 -17.67 2.25
CA HIS A 214 16.50 -18.76 2.29
C HIS A 214 15.66 -20.03 2.43
N LYS A 215 15.30 -20.65 1.29
CA LYS A 215 14.80 -22.02 1.33
C LYS A 215 15.88 -22.84 2.06
N PRO A 216 15.56 -23.61 3.11
CA PRO A 216 16.46 -24.69 3.48
C PRO A 216 16.64 -25.51 2.21
N THR A 217 17.89 -25.61 1.75
CA THR A 217 18.21 -26.42 0.60
C THR A 217 17.93 -27.86 1.02
N ILE A 218 16.74 -28.38 0.70
CA ILE A 218 16.54 -29.82 0.65
C ILE A 218 17.35 -30.27 -0.57
N LYS A 219 18.67 -30.46 -0.35
CA LYS A 219 19.43 -31.39 -1.15
C LYS A 219 18.73 -32.73 -0.92
N ILE A 220 17.90 -33.12 -1.86
CA ILE A 220 17.53 -34.52 -2.01
C ILE A 220 18.85 -35.21 -2.39
N ILE A 221 19.61 -35.63 -1.39
CA ILE A 221 20.64 -36.65 -1.56
C ILE A 221 19.84 -37.94 -1.78
N ARG A 222 19.65 -38.30 -3.05
CA ARG A 222 19.32 -39.68 -3.41
C ARG A 222 20.60 -40.50 -3.31
N GLU A 223 20.82 -41.01 -2.12
CA GLU A 223 21.64 -42.19 -1.80
C GLU A 223 20.63 -43.22 -1.29
N PHE A 224 20.54 -44.50 -1.64
CA PHE A 224 21.28 -45.48 -2.45
C PHE A 224 20.26 -46.58 -2.79
N VAL A 225 20.41 -47.31 -3.91
CA VAL A 225 20.06 -48.75 -3.93
C VAL A 225 21.04 -49.50 -4.82
N VAL A 226 21.87 -50.31 -4.15
CA VAL A 226 22.58 -51.56 -4.51
C VAL A 226 23.20 -51.68 -5.90
#